data_AF-A0A969TGI5-F1
#
_entry.id   AF-A0A969TGI5-F1
#
_cell.length_a   1.000
_cell.length_b   1.000
_cell.length_c   1.000
_cell.angle_alpha   90.00
_cell.angle_beta   90.00
_cell.angle_gamma   90.00
#
_symmetry.space_group_name_H-M   'P 1'
#
loop_
_entity.id
_entity.type
_entity.pdbx_description
1 polymer ?
#
loop_
_entity_poly.entity_id
_entity_poly.type
_entity_poly.pdbx_seq_one_letter_code
_entity_poly.pdbx_strand_id
1 'polypeptide(L)'
;MSPRRQPELTIELTLLGLLHEQPLHGYELYQRLFAPEALGEIWSVKQSQFYAMLNRLAEAGYLTITQEQPGNYPPRKMLHLTAAGEQAFADWLESTAVEEDHLQRDLLARLYFASLAGHESVVALIDRQRRALQVFRGQAQQRQQAVAPHSYRWLVWQWRQHLVGTLLDWLDTFTLPMSVNTPIVYPIAALADSPCSALAEQFVAYVCSTAGQQVLSAHGFLGTEPKMTGSVVPAAPVDCPMGSEQVLTVFAAASLTDAFRELGTTFAGLYPGVQVRFTFAGSHFLARQLLSGVSADVFASANGMALEQVVRHGRIAPGTAHVFARNRLAVVTARHNPAHLWNLCDLAKPGRRLVFGSDSTAVGHYALEMIAQVEQVGCLGNTGKLAVLQNVIGYEETPQAVLNRVIAGEADAGIVFASDCVAAADQVLSPILYPMIVNQR
;
A
#
# COMPACT_ATOMS: atom_id res chain seq x y z
N MET A 1 31.48 -31.72 8.97
CA MET A 1 30.19 -31.53 9.68
C MET A 1 30.28 -30.21 10.43
N SER A 2 29.69 -29.15 9.89
CA SER A 2 29.66 -27.86 10.58
C SER A 2 28.94 -28.00 11.92
N PRO A 3 29.40 -27.36 13.01
CA PRO A 3 28.67 -27.38 14.26
C PRO A 3 27.29 -26.77 14.01
N ARG A 4 26.23 -27.52 14.29
CA ARG A 4 24.88 -26.98 14.36
C ARG A 4 24.93 -25.84 15.36
N ARG A 5 24.82 -24.57 14.91
CA ARG A 5 24.48 -23.47 15.80
C ARG A 5 23.19 -23.87 16.51
N GLN A 6 23.22 -23.92 17.84
CA GLN A 6 22.07 -24.26 18.65
C GLN A 6 20.91 -23.28 18.31
N PRO A 7 19.65 -23.76 18.27
CA PRO A 7 18.52 -22.89 17.97
C PRO A 7 18.45 -21.75 19.00
N GLU A 8 18.14 -20.56 18.51
CA GLU A 8 18.10 -19.29 19.24
C GLU A 8 17.33 -19.40 20.56
N LEU A 9 18.03 -19.16 21.67
CA LEU A 9 17.54 -19.27 23.05
C LEU A 9 16.67 -18.08 23.49
N THR A 10 15.86 -17.48 22.61
CA THR A 10 15.21 -16.18 22.88
C THR A 10 14.24 -16.26 24.06
N ILE A 11 13.49 -17.36 24.17
CA ILE A 11 12.54 -17.56 25.26
C ILE A 11 13.21 -18.10 26.53
N GLU A 12 14.27 -18.92 26.42
CA GLU A 12 15.05 -19.38 27.58
C GLU A 12 15.76 -18.22 28.28
N LEU A 13 16.35 -17.30 27.53
CA LEU A 13 17.01 -16.12 28.09
C LEU A 13 16.01 -15.18 28.78
N THR A 14 14.75 -15.16 28.31
CA THR A 14 13.71 -14.37 28.98
C THR A 14 13.27 -14.99 30.32
N LEU A 15 13.37 -16.32 30.48
CA LEU A 15 13.15 -16.97 31.77
C LEU A 15 14.20 -16.55 32.81
N LEU A 16 15.42 -16.23 32.36
CA LEU A 16 16.48 -15.68 33.23
C LEU A 16 16.09 -14.29 33.76
N GLY A 17 15.49 -13.44 32.91
CA GLY A 17 15.00 -12.12 33.33
C GLY A 17 13.94 -12.15 34.43
N LEU A 18 13.04 -13.13 34.41
CA LEU A 18 12.03 -13.33 35.47
C LEU A 18 12.63 -13.80 36.81
N LEU A 19 13.82 -14.41 36.77
CA LEU A 19 14.56 -14.91 37.93
C LEU A 19 15.63 -13.91 38.42
N HIS A 20 15.87 -12.83 37.68
CA HIS A 20 16.85 -11.79 38.02
C HIS A 20 16.46 -11.01 39.29
N GLU A 21 15.16 -10.79 39.53
CA GLU A 21 14.69 -10.06 40.71
C GLU A 21 14.74 -10.89 42.00
N GLN A 22 14.41 -12.18 41.93
CA GLN A 22 14.41 -13.11 43.07
C GLN A 22 14.35 -14.58 42.62
N PRO A 23 14.85 -15.53 43.44
CA PRO A 23 14.63 -16.95 43.22
C PRO A 23 13.14 -17.31 43.22
N LEU A 24 12.72 -18.18 42.31
CA LEU A 24 11.32 -18.62 42.19
C LEU A 24 11.21 -20.13 42.05
N HIS A 25 10.07 -20.67 42.50
CA HIS A 25 9.71 -22.05 42.16
C HIS A 25 9.29 -22.15 40.69
N GLY A 26 9.58 -23.28 40.04
CA GLY A 26 9.25 -23.49 38.62
C GLY A 26 7.76 -23.30 38.29
N TYR A 27 6.85 -23.62 39.22
CA TYR A 27 5.43 -23.39 39.03
C TYR A 27 5.03 -21.90 39.15
N GLU A 28 5.64 -21.16 40.07
CA GLU A 28 5.42 -19.71 40.24
C GLU A 28 6.01 -18.93 39.05
N LEU A 29 7.16 -19.35 38.55
CA LEU A 29 7.76 -18.82 37.34
C LEU A 29 6.85 -19.04 36.13
N TYR A 30 6.25 -20.22 36.01
CA TYR A 30 5.24 -20.50 34.98
C TYR A 30 4.01 -19.60 35.12
N GLN A 31 3.49 -19.43 36.35
CA GLN A 31 2.35 -18.55 36.60
C GLN A 31 2.67 -17.09 36.28
N ARG A 32 3.86 -16.58 36.63
CA ARG A 32 4.29 -15.22 36.31
C ARG A 32 4.48 -15.01 34.81
N LEU A 33 5.03 -15.99 34.10
CA LEU A 33 5.20 -15.91 32.64
C LEU A 33 3.84 -15.72 31.94
N PHE A 34 2.79 -16.39 32.41
CA PHE A 34 1.44 -16.36 31.82
C PHE A 34 0.42 -15.54 32.62
N ALA A 35 0.88 -14.73 33.58
CA ALA A 35 0.01 -13.83 34.32
C ALA A 35 -0.58 -12.75 33.39
N PRO A 36 -1.77 -12.21 33.68
CA PRO A 36 -2.25 -11.00 33.02
C PRO A 36 -1.18 -9.93 33.12
N GLU A 37 -0.83 -9.29 31.99
CA GLU A 37 0.19 -8.22 31.89
C GLU A 37 1.66 -8.68 31.83
N ALA A 38 1.92 -9.98 31.69
CA ALA A 38 3.27 -10.53 31.58
C ALA A 38 3.66 -10.96 30.14
N LEU A 39 4.79 -11.65 30.01
CA LEU A 39 5.41 -12.10 28.76
C LEU A 39 4.58 -13.12 27.95
N GLY A 40 3.53 -13.70 28.53
CA GLY A 40 2.59 -14.61 27.86
C GLY A 40 1.80 -13.97 26.71
N GLU A 41 1.83 -12.64 26.60
CA GLU A 41 1.33 -11.92 25.42
C GLU A 41 2.24 -12.10 24.20
N ILE A 42 3.53 -12.44 24.39
CA ILE A 42 4.55 -12.61 23.34
C ILE A 42 4.69 -14.08 22.94
N TRP A 43 4.66 -15.02 23.90
CA TRP A 43 4.89 -16.45 23.63
C TRP A 43 3.76 -17.36 24.13
N SER A 44 3.49 -18.44 23.38
CA SER A 44 2.66 -19.56 23.79
C SER A 44 3.52 -20.81 23.96
N VAL A 45 3.63 -21.31 25.19
CA VAL A 45 4.45 -22.49 25.51
C VAL A 45 3.63 -23.49 26.30
N LYS A 46 3.67 -24.76 25.88
CA LYS A 46 3.07 -25.85 26.66
C LYS A 46 3.86 -26.07 27.95
N GLN A 47 3.17 -26.39 29.04
CA GLN A 47 3.79 -26.60 30.35
C GLN A 47 4.94 -27.62 30.33
N SER A 48 4.85 -28.69 29.54
CA SER A 48 5.93 -29.68 29.39
C SER A 48 7.18 -29.11 28.70
N GLN A 49 7.01 -28.25 27.70
CA GLN A 49 8.12 -27.59 27.01
C GLN A 49 8.81 -26.56 27.92
N PHE A 50 8.04 -25.83 28.73
CA PHE A 50 8.58 -24.90 29.73
C PHE A 50 9.54 -25.58 30.71
N TYR A 51 9.15 -26.72 31.30
CA TYR A 51 10.04 -27.43 32.23
C TYR A 51 11.26 -28.04 31.53
N ALA A 52 11.14 -28.45 30.26
CA ALA A 52 12.29 -28.90 29.47
C ALA A 52 13.29 -27.78 29.18
N MET A 53 12.83 -26.54 29.03
CA MET A 53 13.68 -25.35 28.87
C MET A 53 14.45 -25.03 30.15
N LEU A 54 13.80 -25.10 31.32
CA LEU A 54 14.46 -24.90 32.61
C LEU A 54 15.58 -25.92 32.86
N ASN A 55 15.37 -27.19 32.49
CA ASN A 55 16.41 -28.20 32.60
C ASN A 55 17.60 -27.89 31.67
N ARG A 56 17.36 -27.45 30.44
CA ARG A 56 18.42 -27.06 29.50
C ARG A 56 19.23 -25.87 29.99
N LEU A 57 18.58 -24.87 30.59
CA LEU A 57 19.26 -23.73 31.22
C LEU A 57 20.12 -24.15 32.41
N ALA A 58 19.66 -25.12 33.20
CA ALA A 58 20.44 -25.67 34.30
C ALA A 58 21.64 -26.50 33.81
N GLU A 59 21.46 -27.34 32.80
CA GLU A 59 22.53 -28.11 32.15
C GLU A 59 23.59 -27.20 31.50
N ALA A 60 23.17 -26.06 30.96
CA ALA A 60 24.05 -25.04 30.41
C ALA A 60 24.73 -24.16 31.48
N GLY A 61 24.42 -24.36 32.76
CA GLY A 61 25.03 -23.63 33.87
C GLY A 61 24.47 -22.22 34.12
N TYR A 62 23.39 -21.83 33.46
CA TYR A 62 22.73 -20.53 33.65
C TYR A 62 21.78 -20.50 34.86
N LEU A 63 21.32 -21.68 35.30
CA LEU A 63 20.47 -21.86 36.47
C LEU A 63 21.04 -22.92 37.41
N THR A 64 20.80 -22.76 38.70
CA THR A 64 20.95 -23.83 39.69
C THR A 64 19.60 -24.21 40.28
N ILE A 65 19.38 -25.51 40.44
CA ILE A 65 18.15 -26.06 40.98
C ILE A 65 18.45 -26.61 42.37
N THR A 66 17.98 -25.93 43.41
CA THR A 66 18.06 -26.41 44.80
C THR A 66 16.74 -27.05 45.20
N GLN A 67 16.79 -28.07 46.06
CA GLN A 67 15.58 -28.66 46.64
C GLN A 67 15.38 -28.10 48.04
N GLU A 68 14.25 -27.44 48.25
CA GLU A 68 13.83 -27.01 49.58
C GLU A 68 12.64 -27.86 50.06
N GLN A 69 12.76 -28.39 51.27
CA GLN A 69 11.66 -29.03 52.01
C GLN A 69 11.42 -28.26 53.31
N PRO A 70 10.60 -27.20 53.28
CA PRO A 70 10.12 -26.60 54.51
C PRO A 70 9.02 -27.50 55.10
N GLY A 71 9.36 -28.27 56.14
CA GLY A 71 8.42 -29.08 56.91
C GLY A 71 7.89 -30.32 56.18
N ASN A 72 6.61 -30.67 56.40
CA ASN A 72 5.98 -31.92 55.93
C ASN A 72 5.38 -31.84 54.50
N TYR A 73 5.77 -30.84 53.71
CA TYR A 73 5.26 -30.63 52.35
C TYR A 73 6.18 -31.28 51.29
N PRO A 74 5.62 -31.65 50.11
CA PRO A 74 6.41 -32.23 49.03
C PRO A 74 7.54 -31.30 48.59
N PRO A 75 8.73 -31.85 48.24
CA PRO A 75 9.91 -31.07 47.88
C PRO A 75 9.62 -30.15 46.69
N ARG A 76 9.94 -28.86 46.83
CA ARG A 76 9.82 -27.89 45.73
C ARG A 76 11.21 -27.54 45.22
N LYS A 77 11.35 -27.53 43.89
CA LYS A 77 12.57 -27.09 43.22
C LYS A 77 12.61 -25.57 43.20
N MET A 78 13.62 -24.99 43.81
CA MET A 78 13.91 -23.56 43.78
C MET A 78 14.93 -23.30 42.67
N LEU A 79 14.67 -22.28 41.85
CA LEU A 79 15.51 -21.89 40.71
C LEU A 79 16.30 -20.64 41.09
N HIS A 80 17.62 -20.71 41.01
CA HIS A 80 18.52 -19.58 41.23
C HIS A 80 19.29 -19.25 39.96
N LEU A 81 19.38 -17.96 39.63
CA LEU A 81 20.29 -17.49 38.58
C LEU A 81 21.74 -17.70 39.02
N THR A 82 22.60 -18.11 38.10
CA THR A 82 24.05 -18.11 38.30
C THR A 82 24.65 -16.82 37.76
N ALA A 83 25.90 -16.49 38.14
CA ALA A 83 26.62 -15.35 37.56
C ALA A 83 26.75 -15.46 36.01
N ALA A 84 26.87 -16.68 35.48
CA ALA A 84 26.86 -16.91 34.04
C ALA A 84 25.48 -16.63 33.42
N GLY A 85 24.39 -16.96 34.13
CA GLY A 85 23.02 -16.63 33.71
C GLY A 85 22.70 -15.14 33.75
N GLU A 86 23.20 -14.42 34.77
CA GLU A 86 23.09 -12.96 34.88
C GLU A 86 23.77 -12.26 33.70
N GLN A 87 25.02 -12.66 33.41
CA GLN A 87 25.77 -12.10 32.29
C GLN A 87 25.11 -12.41 30.94
N ALA A 88 24.67 -13.66 30.72
CA ALA A 88 24.00 -14.05 29.49
C ALA A 88 22.68 -13.29 29.26
N PHE A 89 21.94 -12.99 30.34
CA PHE A 89 20.74 -12.16 30.28
C PHE A 89 21.07 -10.70 29.93
N ALA A 90 22.10 -10.12 30.56
CA ALA A 90 22.55 -8.76 30.27
C ALA A 90 23.04 -8.60 28.81
N ASP A 91 23.87 -9.55 28.34
CA ASP A 91 24.38 -9.56 26.97
C ASP A 91 23.26 -9.68 25.93
N TRP A 92 22.23 -10.47 26.23
CA TRP A 92 21.04 -10.59 25.37
C TRP A 92 20.23 -9.30 25.32
N LEU A 93 20.06 -8.62 26.47
CA LEU A 93 19.32 -7.36 26.55
C LEU A 93 19.96 -6.24 25.72
N GLU A 94 21.29 -6.25 25.60
CA GLU A 94 22.06 -5.29 24.79
C GLU A 94 22.23 -5.73 23.32
N SER A 95 21.86 -6.98 22.99
CA SER A 95 22.00 -7.52 21.64
C SER A 95 20.92 -6.99 20.69
N THR A 96 21.29 -6.78 19.42
CA THR A 96 20.33 -6.43 18.36
C THR A 96 19.71 -7.71 17.81
N ALA A 97 18.40 -7.88 17.96
CA ALA A 97 17.67 -9.00 17.37
C ALA A 97 17.58 -8.80 15.84
N VAL A 98 18.17 -9.70 15.06
CA VAL A 98 18.22 -9.60 13.57
C VAL A 98 17.54 -10.80 12.87
N GLU A 99 16.97 -11.78 13.58
CA GLU A 99 16.33 -12.93 12.92
C GLU A 99 14.78 -12.89 12.94
N GLU A 100 14.22 -13.09 11.74
CA GLU A 100 12.81 -12.96 11.38
C GLU A 100 11.84 -13.96 12.04
N ASP A 101 10.64 -13.44 12.31
CA ASP A 101 9.46 -14.09 12.87
C ASP A 101 8.98 -15.33 12.07
N HIS A 102 8.40 -16.32 12.76
CA HIS A 102 7.80 -17.52 12.14
C HIS A 102 6.75 -17.21 11.06
N LEU A 103 6.12 -16.03 11.14
CA LEU A 103 5.07 -15.59 10.23
C LEU A 103 5.59 -15.34 8.80
N GLN A 104 6.80 -14.80 8.65
CA GLN A 104 7.42 -14.55 7.34
C GLN A 104 7.83 -15.87 6.68
N ARG A 105 8.43 -16.79 7.45
CA ARG A 105 8.85 -18.10 6.95
C ARG A 105 7.67 -18.95 6.47
N ASP A 106 6.55 -18.98 7.21
CA ASP A 106 5.35 -19.72 6.81
C ASP A 106 4.69 -19.12 5.56
N LEU A 107 4.59 -17.80 5.47
CA LEU A 107 4.04 -17.12 4.29
C LEU A 107 4.88 -17.40 3.03
N LEU A 108 6.20 -17.31 3.12
CA LEU A 108 7.11 -17.60 2.00
C LEU A 108 7.03 -19.06 1.55
N ALA A 109 6.92 -20.01 2.49
CA ALA A 109 6.72 -21.41 2.17
C ALA A 109 5.39 -21.66 1.46
N ARG A 110 4.29 -21.02 1.92
CA ARG A 110 2.99 -21.09 1.24
C ARG A 110 3.05 -20.49 -0.16
N LEU A 111 3.72 -19.35 -0.33
CA LEU A 111 3.90 -18.70 -1.63
C LEU A 111 4.65 -19.61 -2.60
N TYR A 112 5.70 -20.30 -2.14
CA TYR A 112 6.41 -21.30 -2.93
C TYR A 112 5.47 -22.39 -3.45
N PHE A 113 4.69 -23.05 -2.59
CA PHE A 113 3.78 -24.11 -3.03
C PHE A 113 2.62 -23.58 -3.89
N ALA A 114 2.11 -22.38 -3.57
CA ALA A 114 1.09 -21.73 -4.39
C ALA A 114 1.62 -21.43 -5.80
N SER A 115 2.89 -21.04 -5.94
CA SER A 115 3.51 -20.78 -7.25
C SER A 115 3.58 -22.03 -8.13
N LEU A 116 3.76 -23.22 -7.53
CA LEU A 116 3.75 -24.50 -8.24
C LEU A 116 2.33 -24.92 -8.66
N ALA A 117 1.31 -24.55 -7.89
CA ALA A 117 -0.10 -24.87 -8.15
C ALA A 117 -0.75 -23.96 -9.20
N GLY A 118 -0.02 -22.96 -9.70
CA GLY A 118 -0.50 -22.03 -10.71
C GLY A 118 -0.99 -20.70 -10.14
N HIS A 119 -1.21 -19.76 -11.06
CA HIS A 119 -1.36 -18.34 -10.74
C HIS A 119 -2.56 -18.04 -9.79
N GLU A 120 -3.70 -18.69 -10.01
CA GLU A 120 -4.91 -18.51 -9.18
C GLU A 120 -4.65 -18.82 -7.70
N SER A 121 -3.83 -19.83 -7.42
CA SER A 121 -3.49 -20.23 -6.05
C SER A 121 -2.66 -19.17 -5.33
N VAL A 122 -1.79 -18.46 -6.05
CA VAL A 122 -0.96 -17.38 -5.50
C VAL A 122 -1.81 -16.17 -5.15
N VAL A 123 -2.70 -15.75 -6.05
CA VAL A 123 -3.63 -14.63 -5.81
C VAL A 123 -4.55 -14.93 -4.63
N ALA A 124 -5.15 -16.12 -4.61
CA ALA A 124 -6.02 -16.53 -3.52
C ALA A 124 -5.31 -16.61 -2.17
N LEU A 125 -4.03 -17.00 -2.15
CA LEU A 125 -3.20 -17.01 -0.95
C LEU A 125 -2.89 -15.59 -0.46
N ILE A 126 -2.46 -14.69 -1.36
CA ILE A 126 -2.15 -13.29 -1.03
C ILE A 126 -3.40 -12.59 -0.48
N ASP A 127 -4.54 -12.75 -1.14
CA ASP A 127 -5.80 -12.15 -0.69
C ASP A 127 -6.23 -12.69 0.68
N ARG A 128 -6.06 -13.99 0.91
CA ARG A 128 -6.35 -14.60 2.22
C ARG A 128 -5.42 -14.06 3.31
N GLN A 129 -4.13 -13.95 3.01
CA GLN A 129 -3.14 -13.41 3.94
C GLN A 129 -3.44 -11.94 4.26
N ARG A 130 -3.72 -11.11 3.24
CA ARG A 130 -4.08 -9.70 3.40
C ARG A 130 -5.29 -9.53 4.32
N ARG A 131 -6.37 -10.29 4.08
CA ARG A 131 -7.57 -10.26 4.95
C ARG A 131 -7.24 -10.60 6.40
N ALA A 132 -6.46 -11.66 6.61
CA ALA A 132 -6.07 -12.07 7.95
C ALA A 132 -5.27 -10.97 8.68
N LEU A 133 -4.32 -10.33 7.97
CA LEU A 133 -3.50 -9.24 8.49
C LEU A 133 -4.32 -7.98 8.78
N GLN A 134 -5.27 -7.62 7.92
CA GLN A 134 -6.16 -6.47 8.14
C GLN A 134 -7.06 -6.67 9.38
N VAL A 135 -7.65 -7.86 9.54
CA VAL A 135 -8.43 -8.22 10.73
C VAL A 135 -7.57 -8.14 11.98
N PHE A 136 -6.37 -8.73 11.93
CA PHE A 136 -5.43 -8.69 13.04
C PHE A 136 -5.00 -7.26 13.38
N ARG A 137 -4.74 -6.40 12.39
CA ARG A 137 -4.40 -4.98 12.60
C ARG A 137 -5.51 -4.26 13.34
N GLY A 138 -6.77 -4.47 12.97
CA GLY A 138 -7.92 -3.89 13.68
C GLY A 138 -8.03 -4.38 15.12
N GLN A 139 -7.81 -5.68 15.36
CA GLN A 139 -7.78 -6.24 16.72
C GLN A 139 -6.63 -5.69 17.56
N ALA A 140 -5.43 -5.59 16.97
CA ALA A 140 -4.25 -5.04 17.63
C ALA A 140 -4.45 -3.56 17.99
N GLN A 141 -5.11 -2.77 17.13
CA GLN A 141 -5.48 -1.38 17.40
C GLN A 141 -6.45 -1.26 18.57
N GLN A 142 -7.51 -2.07 18.60
CA GLN A 142 -8.45 -2.09 19.73
C GLN A 142 -7.75 -2.48 21.05
N ARG A 143 -6.88 -3.49 21.02
CA ARG A 143 -6.13 -3.92 22.21
C ARG A 143 -5.13 -2.86 22.69
N GLN A 144 -4.48 -2.14 21.77
CA GLN A 144 -3.60 -1.03 22.13
C GLN A 144 -4.37 0.10 22.82
N GLN A 145 -5.57 0.44 22.33
CA GLN A 145 -6.42 1.47 22.92
C GLN A 145 -6.98 1.09 24.29
N ALA A 146 -7.10 -0.22 24.58
CA ALA A 146 -7.58 -0.74 25.84
C ALA A 146 -6.52 -0.81 26.96
N VAL A 147 -5.26 -0.48 26.67
CA VAL A 147 -4.15 -0.48 27.65
C VAL A 147 -3.58 0.92 27.85
N ALA A 148 -2.97 1.17 29.02
CA ALA A 148 -2.41 2.47 29.35
C ALA A 148 -1.36 2.93 28.31
N PRO A 149 -1.45 4.15 27.76
CA PRO A 149 -0.47 4.67 26.80
C PRO A 149 0.95 4.57 27.34
N HIS A 150 1.90 4.20 26.48
CA HIS A 150 3.33 4.01 26.81
C HIS A 150 3.63 2.91 27.85
N SER A 151 2.64 2.13 28.29
CA SER A 151 2.90 0.90 29.05
C SER A 151 3.60 -0.15 28.19
N TYR A 152 4.23 -1.13 28.83
CA TYR A 152 4.85 -2.26 28.13
C TYR A 152 3.88 -2.94 27.15
N ARG A 153 2.63 -3.21 27.56
CA ARG A 153 1.59 -3.80 26.69
C ARG A 153 1.26 -2.88 25.51
N TRP A 154 1.21 -1.58 25.74
CA TRP A 154 0.96 -0.60 24.67
C TRP A 154 2.08 -0.64 23.63
N LEU A 155 3.35 -0.69 24.05
CA LEU A 155 4.50 -0.83 23.15
C LEU A 155 4.47 -2.14 22.36
N VAL A 156 4.11 -3.26 23.00
CA VAL A 156 3.96 -4.57 22.32
C VAL A 156 2.88 -4.51 21.24
N TRP A 157 1.72 -3.92 21.52
CA TRP A 157 0.64 -3.79 20.54
C TRP A 157 0.95 -2.76 19.44
N GLN A 158 1.70 -1.70 19.76
CA GLN A 158 2.19 -0.72 18.78
C GLN A 158 3.16 -1.39 17.80
N TRP A 159 4.14 -2.14 18.31
CA TRP A 159 5.13 -2.86 17.50
C TRP A 159 4.46 -3.88 16.58
N ARG A 160 3.49 -4.65 17.08
CA ARG A 160 2.70 -5.61 16.27
C ARG A 160 1.95 -4.92 15.13
N GLN A 161 1.38 -3.74 15.38
CA GLN A 161 0.73 -2.97 14.31
C GLN A 161 1.73 -2.52 13.24
N HIS A 162 2.92 -2.07 13.64
CA HIS A 162 3.97 -1.72 12.69
C HIS A 162 4.41 -2.91 11.85
N LEU A 163 4.69 -4.07 12.46
CA LEU A 163 5.12 -5.27 11.74
C LEU A 163 4.07 -5.73 10.72
N VAL A 164 2.79 -5.72 11.12
CA VAL A 164 1.67 -6.06 10.23
C VAL A 164 1.48 -5.00 9.14
N GLY A 165 1.68 -3.72 9.47
CA GLY A 165 1.66 -2.62 8.50
C GLY A 165 2.71 -2.82 7.42
N THR A 166 3.97 -3.06 7.80
CA THR A 166 5.06 -3.31 6.85
C THR A 166 4.82 -4.54 5.98
N LEU A 167 4.25 -5.61 6.53
CA LEU A 167 3.91 -6.79 5.74
C LEU A 167 2.75 -6.54 4.77
N LEU A 168 1.75 -5.75 5.17
CA LEU A 168 0.68 -5.30 4.28
C LEU A 168 1.25 -4.41 3.17
N ASP A 169 2.11 -3.46 3.49
CA ASP A 169 2.80 -2.61 2.52
C ASP A 169 3.63 -3.45 1.54
N TRP A 170 4.32 -4.49 2.03
CA TRP A 170 5.03 -5.44 1.18
C TRP A 170 4.06 -6.20 0.25
N LEU A 171 2.95 -6.76 0.77
CA LEU A 171 1.94 -7.44 -0.05
C LEU A 171 1.30 -6.51 -1.09
N ASP A 172 1.24 -5.20 -0.81
CA ASP A 172 0.72 -4.18 -1.70
C ASP A 172 1.75 -3.67 -2.72
N THR A 173 3.04 -4.00 -2.53
CA THR A 173 4.16 -3.66 -3.42
C THR A 173 4.78 -4.89 -4.12
N PHE A 174 4.37 -6.10 -3.76
CA PHE A 174 5.02 -7.37 -4.09
C PHE A 174 4.89 -7.84 -5.55
N THR A 175 6.01 -8.39 -6.05
CA THR A 175 6.41 -9.05 -7.32
C THR A 175 5.81 -10.38 -7.85
N LEU A 176 5.07 -10.46 -8.96
CA LEU A 176 4.58 -11.65 -9.68
C LEU A 176 4.50 -11.34 -11.19
N PRO A 177 5.06 -12.19 -12.06
CA PRO A 177 4.98 -12.01 -13.50
C PRO A 177 3.54 -12.26 -13.97
N MET A 178 2.85 -11.20 -14.41
CA MET A 178 1.45 -11.25 -14.85
C MET A 178 1.22 -10.37 -16.08
N SER A 179 0.62 -10.96 -17.11
CA SER A 179 0.21 -10.36 -18.39
C SER A 179 -1.10 -9.54 -18.30
N VAL A 180 -1.51 -9.14 -17.09
CA VAL A 180 -2.79 -8.46 -16.79
C VAL A 180 -2.58 -7.09 -16.14
N ASN A 181 -1.34 -6.59 -16.17
CA ASN A 181 -0.94 -5.37 -15.48
C ASN A 181 -0.56 -4.30 -16.51
N THR A 182 -1.55 -3.76 -17.24
CA THR A 182 -1.34 -2.53 -18.02
C THR A 182 -1.54 -1.35 -17.07
N PRO A 183 -0.48 -0.68 -16.58
CA PRO A 183 -0.64 0.46 -15.70
C PRO A 183 -1.42 1.56 -16.41
N ILE A 184 -2.36 2.20 -15.71
CA ILE A 184 -3.03 3.40 -16.22
C ILE A 184 -1.98 4.50 -16.23
N VAL A 185 -1.49 4.85 -17.42
CA VAL A 185 -0.44 5.84 -17.63
C VAL A 185 -1.03 7.18 -18.03
N TYR A 186 -0.46 8.23 -17.46
CA TYR A 186 -0.79 9.62 -17.75
C TYR A 186 0.38 10.23 -18.50
N PRO A 187 0.25 10.43 -19.82
CA PRO A 187 1.30 11.04 -20.59
C PRO A 187 1.04 12.54 -20.80
N ILE A 188 2.12 13.30 -20.93
CA ILE A 188 2.14 14.74 -21.18
C ILE A 188 3.12 15.05 -22.31
N ALA A 189 2.83 16.06 -23.11
CA ALA A 189 3.76 16.55 -24.13
C ALA A 189 3.47 18.01 -24.51
N ALA A 190 4.49 18.67 -25.07
CA ALA A 190 4.32 19.97 -25.71
C ALA A 190 3.80 19.79 -27.15
N LEU A 191 2.95 20.72 -27.60
CA LEU A 191 2.39 20.69 -28.94
C LEU A 191 3.35 21.37 -29.93
N ALA A 192 3.49 20.79 -31.12
CA ALA A 192 4.44 21.23 -32.14
C ALA A 192 4.13 22.63 -32.68
N ASP A 193 2.86 23.02 -32.66
CA ASP A 193 2.35 24.32 -33.09
C ASP A 193 2.18 25.33 -31.93
N SER A 194 2.77 25.05 -30.76
CA SER A 194 2.70 25.95 -29.61
C SER A 194 3.35 27.30 -29.91
N PRO A 195 2.64 28.44 -29.71
CA PRO A 195 3.24 29.77 -29.80
C PRO A 195 4.27 30.05 -28.69
N CYS A 196 4.28 29.25 -27.62
CA CYS A 196 5.18 29.36 -26.48
C CYS A 196 5.97 28.06 -26.26
N SER A 197 6.58 27.51 -27.30
CA SER A 197 7.23 26.18 -27.28
C SER A 197 8.23 25.99 -26.12
N ALA A 198 9.11 26.96 -25.88
CA ALA A 198 10.09 26.90 -24.79
C ALA A 198 9.41 26.83 -23.41
N LEU A 199 8.32 27.59 -23.21
CA LEU A 199 7.56 27.59 -21.96
C LEU A 199 6.76 26.29 -21.78
N ALA A 200 6.23 25.74 -22.87
CA ALA A 200 5.54 24.46 -22.89
C ALA A 200 6.48 23.31 -22.49
N GLU A 201 7.69 23.27 -23.06
CA GLU A 201 8.72 22.29 -22.70
C GLU A 201 9.18 22.44 -21.25
N GLN A 202 9.34 23.67 -20.76
CA GLN A 202 9.66 23.93 -19.35
C GLN A 202 8.55 23.47 -18.40
N PHE A 203 7.28 23.67 -18.76
CA PHE A 203 6.16 23.17 -17.97
C PHE A 203 6.14 21.63 -17.93
N VAL A 204 6.36 20.98 -19.08
CA VAL A 204 6.49 19.51 -19.15
C VAL A 204 7.65 19.01 -18.26
N ALA A 205 8.81 19.65 -18.34
CA ALA A 205 9.97 19.32 -17.52
C ALA A 205 9.70 19.53 -16.02
N TYR A 206 8.98 20.59 -15.66
CA TYR A 206 8.57 20.88 -14.29
C TYR A 206 7.62 19.82 -13.74
N VAL A 207 6.60 19.39 -14.50
CA VAL A 207 5.68 18.31 -14.10
C VAL A 207 6.44 16.99 -13.86
N CYS A 208 7.46 16.71 -14.66
CA CYS A 208 8.33 15.53 -14.53
C CYS A 208 9.43 15.66 -13.46
N SER A 209 9.61 16.84 -12.86
CA SER A 209 10.64 17.12 -11.87
C SER A 209 10.31 16.54 -10.49
N THR A 210 11.29 16.44 -9.59
CA THR A 210 11.05 16.02 -8.20
C THR A 210 9.97 16.87 -7.51
N ALA A 211 9.96 18.19 -7.72
CA ALA A 211 8.95 19.08 -7.15
C ALA A 211 7.55 18.79 -7.71
N GLY A 212 7.44 18.62 -9.03
CA GLY A 212 6.18 18.26 -9.68
C GLY A 212 5.65 16.90 -9.23
N GLN A 213 6.55 15.91 -9.11
CA GLN A 213 6.21 14.56 -8.65
C GLN A 213 5.79 14.52 -7.17
N GLN A 214 6.31 15.42 -6.33
CA GLN A 214 5.85 15.56 -4.94
C GLN A 214 4.39 16.03 -4.87
N VAL A 215 4.02 17.04 -5.67
CA VAL A 215 2.63 17.50 -5.78
C VAL A 215 1.73 16.36 -6.27
N LEU A 216 2.12 15.68 -7.35
CA LEU A 216 1.35 14.55 -7.88
C LEU A 216 1.15 13.42 -6.86
N SER A 217 2.19 13.11 -6.08
CA SER A 217 2.13 12.09 -5.02
C SER A 217 1.20 12.50 -3.88
N ALA A 218 1.16 13.79 -3.51
CA ALA A 218 0.23 14.32 -2.52
C ALA A 218 -1.24 14.18 -2.97
N HIS A 219 -1.50 14.24 -4.27
CA HIS A 219 -2.81 14.00 -4.89
C HIS A 219 -3.09 12.52 -5.21
N GLY A 220 -2.25 11.58 -4.75
CA GLY A 220 -2.47 10.13 -4.88
C GLY A 220 -2.10 9.53 -6.23
N PHE A 221 -1.43 10.27 -7.11
CA PHE A 221 -0.83 9.70 -8.31
C PHE A 221 0.46 8.95 -7.97
N LEU A 222 0.73 7.89 -8.73
CA LEU A 222 1.99 7.17 -8.64
C LEU A 222 2.99 7.83 -9.57
N GLY A 223 4.08 8.32 -9.01
CA GLY A 223 5.15 8.93 -9.81
C GLY A 223 5.82 7.94 -10.76
N THR A 224 6.47 8.48 -11.78
CA THR A 224 7.43 7.74 -12.61
C THR A 224 8.84 8.05 -12.12
N GLU A 225 9.79 7.10 -12.23
CA GLU A 225 11.19 7.38 -11.86
C GLU A 225 11.66 8.69 -12.52
N PRO A 226 12.15 9.67 -11.73
CA PRO A 226 12.51 10.97 -12.27
C PRO A 226 13.70 10.80 -13.22
N LYS A 227 13.46 10.99 -14.53
CA LYS A 227 14.54 10.97 -15.54
C LYS A 227 15.49 12.17 -15.44
N MET A 228 15.12 13.19 -14.66
CA MET A 228 15.86 14.46 -14.55
C MET A 228 16.34 14.65 -13.11
N THR A 229 17.60 14.34 -12.85
CA THR A 229 18.28 14.53 -11.55
C THR A 229 18.83 15.96 -11.36
N GLY A 230 18.42 16.91 -12.20
CA GLY A 230 18.84 18.31 -12.10
C GLY A 230 17.83 19.18 -11.35
N SER A 231 18.33 20.06 -10.49
CA SER A 231 17.59 21.22 -9.98
C SER A 231 16.91 21.93 -11.16
N VAL A 232 15.58 22.01 -11.18
CA VAL A 232 14.79 22.64 -12.26
C VAL A 232 14.81 24.16 -12.14
N VAL A 233 16.00 24.72 -11.95
CA VAL A 233 16.19 26.16 -12.16
C VAL A 233 17.28 26.35 -13.22
N PRO A 234 16.89 26.50 -14.50
CA PRO A 234 17.65 27.28 -15.45
C PRO A 234 16.90 28.57 -15.84
N ALA A 235 17.69 29.51 -16.35
CA ALA A 235 17.37 30.91 -16.64
C ALA A 235 16.06 31.15 -17.42
N ALA A 236 15.51 32.35 -17.25
CA ALA A 236 14.30 32.86 -17.89
C ALA A 236 14.16 32.42 -19.37
N PRO A 237 12.95 32.03 -19.82
CA PRO A 237 12.73 31.57 -21.20
C PRO A 237 13.11 32.68 -22.20
N VAL A 238 14.05 32.38 -23.11
CA VAL A 238 14.65 33.36 -24.04
C VAL A 238 13.82 33.59 -25.31
N ASP A 239 12.79 32.78 -25.58
CA ASP A 239 12.14 32.74 -26.91
C ASP A 239 10.66 33.16 -26.94
N CYS A 240 10.14 33.83 -25.91
CA CYS A 240 8.79 34.39 -25.97
C CYS A 240 8.90 35.93 -26.07
N PRO A 241 8.20 36.62 -26.99
CA PRO A 241 8.36 38.05 -27.22
C PRO A 241 8.18 38.83 -25.91
N MET A 242 9.28 39.44 -25.44
CA MET A 242 9.35 40.21 -24.21
C MET A 242 8.40 41.42 -24.31
N GLY A 243 7.27 41.40 -23.59
CA GLY A 243 6.38 42.57 -23.48
C GLY A 243 4.90 42.29 -23.23
N SER A 244 4.40 41.07 -23.43
CA SER A 244 3.00 40.70 -23.17
C SER A 244 2.89 39.58 -22.14
N GLU A 245 1.85 39.61 -21.30
CA GLU A 245 1.46 38.53 -20.39
C GLU A 245 1.48 37.18 -21.14
N GLN A 246 2.38 36.27 -20.74
CA GLN A 246 2.61 35.01 -21.44
C GLN A 246 1.60 33.98 -20.93
N VAL A 247 0.59 33.66 -21.74
CA VAL A 247 -0.47 32.73 -21.35
C VAL A 247 -0.15 31.33 -21.89
N LEU A 248 0.27 30.43 -21.01
CA LEU A 248 0.46 29.01 -21.31
C LEU A 248 -0.89 28.28 -21.21
N THR A 249 -1.41 27.79 -22.34
CA THR A 249 -2.67 27.04 -22.40
C THR A 249 -2.41 25.54 -22.32
N VAL A 250 -2.91 24.91 -21.25
CA VAL A 250 -2.73 23.48 -20.98
C VAL A 250 -4.07 22.76 -21.12
N PHE A 251 -4.15 21.82 -22.06
CA PHE A 251 -5.26 20.89 -22.17
C PHE A 251 -4.96 19.68 -21.30
N ALA A 252 -5.74 19.50 -20.24
CA ALA A 252 -5.49 18.46 -19.24
C ALA A 252 -6.74 17.60 -19.01
N ALA A 253 -6.53 16.31 -18.76
CA ALA A 253 -7.61 15.40 -18.38
C ALA A 253 -8.35 15.90 -17.12
N ALA A 254 -9.67 15.69 -17.05
CA ALA A 254 -10.47 16.10 -15.89
C ALA A 254 -10.00 15.49 -14.56
N SER A 255 -9.43 14.28 -14.58
CA SER A 255 -8.85 13.66 -13.36
C SER A 255 -7.60 14.38 -12.84
N LEU A 256 -6.98 15.25 -13.64
CA LEU A 256 -5.79 16.01 -13.26
C LEU A 256 -6.11 17.37 -12.63
N THR A 257 -7.39 17.74 -12.49
CA THR A 257 -7.80 19.12 -12.18
C THR A 257 -7.14 19.70 -10.93
N ASP A 258 -7.20 19.02 -9.79
CA ASP A 258 -6.69 19.59 -8.54
C ASP A 258 -5.15 19.62 -8.52
N ALA A 259 -4.51 18.54 -8.94
CA ALA A 259 -3.06 18.47 -9.05
C ALA A 259 -2.50 19.52 -10.03
N PHE A 260 -3.12 19.71 -11.20
CA PHE A 260 -2.64 20.65 -12.21
C PHE A 260 -2.89 22.11 -11.81
N ARG A 261 -3.95 22.40 -11.05
CA ARG A 261 -4.15 23.75 -10.47
C ARG A 261 -3.03 24.11 -9.50
N GLU A 262 -2.63 23.18 -8.64
CA GLU A 262 -1.51 23.38 -7.72
C GLU A 262 -0.18 23.51 -8.48
N LEU A 263 0.09 22.59 -9.42
CA LEU A 263 1.28 22.65 -10.27
C LEU A 263 1.36 23.97 -11.05
N GLY A 264 0.26 24.42 -11.63
CA GLY A 264 0.19 25.68 -12.38
C GLY A 264 0.45 26.90 -11.49
N THR A 265 -0.07 26.90 -10.26
CA THR A 265 0.17 27.98 -9.28
C THR A 265 1.65 28.07 -8.91
N THR A 266 2.26 26.92 -8.60
CA THR A 266 3.70 26.87 -8.27
C THR A 266 4.57 27.24 -9.46
N PHE A 267 4.23 26.77 -10.67
CA PHE A 267 4.95 27.13 -11.90
C PHE A 267 4.88 28.63 -12.19
N ALA A 268 3.70 29.25 -12.10
CA ALA A 268 3.54 30.69 -12.29
C ALA A 268 4.35 31.51 -11.26
N GLY A 269 4.53 31.00 -10.03
CA GLY A 269 5.39 31.60 -9.02
C GLY A 269 6.89 31.54 -9.35
N LEU A 270 7.33 30.55 -10.15
CA LEU A 270 8.72 30.41 -10.58
C LEU A 270 9.06 31.30 -11.79
N TYR A 271 8.07 31.67 -12.60
CA TYR A 271 8.24 32.45 -13.83
C TYR A 271 7.38 33.73 -13.82
N PRO A 272 7.90 34.87 -13.32
CA PRO A 272 7.15 36.13 -13.29
C PRO A 272 6.67 36.55 -14.69
N GLY A 273 5.39 36.91 -14.81
CA GLY A 273 4.77 37.32 -16.07
C GLY A 273 4.15 36.17 -16.89
N VAL A 274 4.22 34.93 -16.38
CA VAL A 274 3.55 33.76 -16.95
C VAL A 274 2.21 33.51 -16.25
N GLN A 275 1.15 33.32 -17.04
CA GLN A 275 -0.14 32.82 -16.58
C GLN A 275 -0.37 31.42 -17.16
N VAL A 276 -0.71 30.45 -16.31
CA VAL A 276 -1.11 29.11 -16.77
C VAL A 276 -2.64 29.02 -16.83
N ARG A 277 -3.18 28.75 -18.03
CA ARG A 277 -4.61 28.57 -18.27
C ARG A 277 -4.91 27.11 -18.58
N PHE A 278 -5.83 26.52 -17.83
CA PHE A 278 -6.22 25.13 -18.01
C PHE A 278 -7.56 24.98 -18.71
N THR A 279 -7.66 24.02 -19.62
CA THR A 279 -8.91 23.47 -20.13
C THR A 279 -8.99 22.00 -19.70
N PHE A 280 -9.93 21.70 -18.80
CA PHE A 280 -10.15 20.35 -18.30
C PHE A 280 -11.33 19.69 -18.99
N ALA A 281 -11.12 18.49 -19.55
CA ALA A 281 -12.18 17.65 -20.11
C ALA A 281 -11.70 16.19 -20.27
N GLY A 282 -12.53 15.31 -20.83
CA GLY A 282 -12.12 13.95 -21.18
C GLY A 282 -10.99 13.94 -22.24
N SER A 283 -9.95 13.13 -22.04
CA SER A 283 -8.75 13.15 -22.89
C SER A 283 -9.04 12.90 -24.37
N HIS A 284 -10.01 12.03 -24.69
CA HIS A 284 -10.42 11.80 -26.09
C HIS A 284 -11.11 13.03 -26.71
N PHE A 285 -11.92 13.75 -25.93
CA PHE A 285 -12.54 15.00 -26.39
C PHE A 285 -11.47 16.07 -26.65
N LEU A 286 -10.53 16.25 -25.73
CA LEU A 286 -9.41 17.19 -25.89
C LEU A 286 -8.52 16.83 -27.09
N ALA A 287 -8.19 15.55 -27.27
CA ALA A 287 -7.45 15.09 -28.44
C ALA A 287 -8.19 15.44 -29.74
N ARG A 288 -9.50 15.21 -29.82
CA ARG A 288 -10.31 15.60 -31.00
C ARG A 288 -10.32 17.11 -31.23
N GLN A 289 -10.37 17.93 -30.18
CA GLN A 289 -10.27 19.39 -30.30
C GLN A 289 -8.93 19.81 -30.91
N LEU A 290 -7.81 19.23 -30.42
CA LEU A 290 -6.48 19.47 -30.98
C LEU A 290 -6.43 19.08 -32.46
N LEU A 291 -6.91 17.89 -32.80
CA LEU A 291 -6.98 17.41 -34.19
C LEU A 291 -7.88 18.28 -35.09
N SER A 292 -8.87 18.95 -34.51
CA SER A 292 -9.76 19.90 -35.22
C SER A 292 -9.15 21.31 -35.36
N GLY A 293 -7.92 21.53 -34.87
CA GLY A 293 -7.19 22.79 -35.02
C GLY A 293 -7.33 23.76 -33.85
N VAL A 294 -7.93 23.34 -32.72
CA VAL A 294 -7.91 24.16 -31.51
C VAL A 294 -6.49 24.24 -30.97
N SER A 295 -6.04 25.45 -30.68
CA SER A 295 -4.67 25.73 -30.21
C SER A 295 -4.55 25.51 -28.70
N ALA A 296 -3.46 24.86 -28.30
CA ALA A 296 -2.98 24.76 -26.93
C ALA A 296 -1.45 24.60 -26.96
N ASP A 297 -0.79 24.74 -25.82
CA ASP A 297 0.66 24.61 -25.70
C ASP A 297 1.09 23.24 -25.19
N VAL A 298 0.33 22.69 -24.24
CA VAL A 298 0.63 21.39 -23.60
C VAL A 298 -0.61 20.52 -23.60
N PHE A 299 -0.44 19.23 -23.87
CA PHE A 299 -1.49 18.23 -23.73
C PHE A 299 -1.10 17.19 -22.68
N ALA A 300 -1.91 17.08 -21.62
CA ALA A 300 -1.79 16.09 -20.56
C ALA A 300 -3.02 15.16 -20.55
N SER A 301 -2.80 13.88 -20.83
CA SER A 301 -3.85 12.88 -20.99
C SER A 301 -3.93 11.93 -19.78
N ALA A 302 -5.11 11.36 -19.56
CA ALA A 302 -5.33 10.28 -18.60
C ALA A 302 -5.07 8.87 -19.18
N ASN A 303 -4.76 8.79 -20.48
CA ASN A 303 -4.38 7.53 -21.13
C ASN A 303 -3.41 7.73 -22.30
N GLY A 304 -2.67 6.67 -22.62
CA GLY A 304 -1.73 6.61 -23.75
C GLY A 304 -2.40 6.74 -25.11
N MET A 305 -3.59 6.15 -25.29
CA MET A 305 -4.29 6.10 -26.58
C MET A 305 -4.63 7.49 -27.11
N ALA A 306 -5.13 8.40 -26.27
CA ALA A 306 -5.46 9.76 -26.69
C ALA A 306 -4.21 10.56 -27.08
N LEU A 307 -3.08 10.40 -26.37
CA LEU A 307 -1.83 11.03 -26.78
C LEU A 307 -1.33 10.43 -28.10
N GLU A 308 -1.39 9.11 -28.26
CA GLU A 308 -0.95 8.43 -29.48
C GLU A 308 -1.73 8.91 -30.71
N GLN A 309 -3.04 9.17 -30.59
CA GLN A 309 -3.82 9.80 -31.65
C GLN A 309 -3.24 11.15 -32.08
N VAL A 310 -2.85 12.00 -31.12
CA VAL A 310 -2.28 13.33 -31.40
C VAL A 310 -0.86 13.20 -31.99
N VAL A 311 -0.05 12.25 -31.49
CA VAL A 311 1.29 11.92 -32.04
C VAL A 311 1.19 11.48 -33.50
N ARG A 312 0.28 10.56 -33.84
CA ARG A 312 0.13 10.02 -35.21
C ARG A 312 -0.22 11.10 -36.24
N HIS A 313 -0.81 12.22 -35.81
CA HIS A 313 -1.12 13.37 -36.66
C HIS A 313 -0.04 14.45 -36.64
N GLY A 314 1.14 14.17 -36.07
CA GLY A 314 2.30 15.06 -36.10
C GLY A 314 2.15 16.34 -35.27
N ARG A 315 1.24 16.37 -34.29
CA ARG A 315 0.96 17.56 -33.48
C ARG A 315 1.79 17.68 -32.21
N ILE A 316 2.66 16.72 -31.92
CA ILE A 316 3.50 16.69 -30.71
C ILE A 316 4.93 17.10 -31.06
N ALA A 317 5.49 18.02 -30.27
CA ALA A 317 6.88 18.42 -30.41
C ALA A 317 7.82 17.23 -30.15
N PRO A 318 8.78 16.93 -31.05
CA PRO A 318 9.66 15.77 -30.92
C PRO A 318 10.39 15.72 -29.57
N GLY A 319 10.42 14.54 -28.94
CA GLY A 319 11.16 14.33 -27.69
C GLY A 319 10.48 14.84 -26.42
N THR A 320 9.33 15.51 -26.52
CA THR A 320 8.63 16.11 -25.36
C THR A 320 7.59 15.19 -24.70
N ALA A 321 7.29 14.05 -25.32
CA ALA A 321 6.30 13.11 -24.81
C ALA A 321 6.86 12.26 -23.65
N HIS A 322 6.25 12.41 -22.48
CA HIS A 322 6.65 11.69 -21.27
C HIS A 322 5.44 11.11 -20.55
N VAL A 323 5.57 9.91 -19.99
CA VAL A 323 4.66 9.45 -18.94
C VAL A 323 5.12 10.12 -17.65
N PHE A 324 4.26 10.96 -17.07
CA PHE A 324 4.61 11.74 -15.88
C PHE A 324 3.92 11.22 -14.61
N ALA A 325 2.85 10.43 -14.78
CA ALA A 325 2.13 9.83 -13.67
C ALA A 325 1.54 8.48 -14.09
N ARG A 326 1.24 7.68 -13.08
CA ARG A 326 0.49 6.44 -13.16
C ARG A 326 -0.66 6.49 -12.16
N ASN A 327 -1.69 5.70 -12.42
CA ASN A 327 -2.81 5.56 -11.50
C ASN A 327 -3.26 4.10 -11.41
N ARG A 328 -4.11 3.82 -10.43
CA ARG A 328 -4.75 2.53 -10.20
C ARG A 328 -6.25 2.74 -10.05
N LEU A 329 -7.02 1.74 -10.40
CA LEU A 329 -8.40 1.62 -9.97
C LEU A 329 -8.46 1.24 -8.50
N ALA A 330 -9.48 1.71 -7.82
CA ALA A 330 -9.83 1.37 -6.47
C ALA A 330 -11.30 0.93 -6.45
N VAL A 331 -11.57 -0.27 -5.95
CA VAL A 331 -12.93 -0.61 -5.53
C VAL A 331 -13.12 0.02 -4.17
N VAL A 332 -14.09 0.92 -4.07
CA VAL A 332 -14.42 1.67 -2.86
C VAL A 332 -15.71 1.17 -2.25
N THR A 333 -15.78 1.17 -0.93
CA THR A 333 -16.96 0.86 -0.11
C THR A 333 -17.14 1.98 0.91
N ALA A 334 -18.31 2.07 1.56
CA ALA A 334 -18.45 2.95 2.73
C ALA A 334 -17.41 2.58 3.80
N ARG A 335 -16.97 3.53 4.64
CA ARG A 335 -15.85 3.37 5.60
C ARG A 335 -15.86 2.03 6.39
N HIS A 336 -17.02 1.53 6.78
CA HIS A 336 -17.16 0.31 7.59
C HIS A 336 -17.33 -0.98 6.76
N ASN A 337 -17.38 -0.88 5.44
CA ASN A 337 -17.58 -2.00 4.50
C ASN A 337 -18.72 -2.94 4.91
N PRO A 338 -19.97 -2.44 5.01
CA PRO A 338 -21.11 -3.24 5.49
C PRO A 338 -21.41 -4.44 4.58
N ALA A 339 -21.05 -4.36 3.31
CA ALA A 339 -21.22 -5.44 2.35
C ALA A 339 -20.13 -6.53 2.45
N HIS A 340 -19.09 -6.31 3.25
CA HIS A 340 -17.94 -7.20 3.41
C HIS A 340 -17.27 -7.57 2.07
N LEU A 341 -17.01 -6.55 1.24
CA LEU A 341 -16.34 -6.69 -0.05
C LEU A 341 -14.83 -6.52 0.15
N TRP A 342 -14.07 -7.59 -0.10
CA TRP A 342 -12.62 -7.64 0.17
C TRP A 342 -11.80 -8.09 -1.03
N ASN A 343 -12.43 -8.66 -2.05
CA ASN A 343 -11.77 -9.12 -3.28
C ASN A 343 -12.68 -8.91 -4.50
N LEU A 344 -12.10 -8.99 -5.70
CA LEU A 344 -12.84 -8.76 -6.95
C LEU A 344 -13.94 -9.81 -7.19
N CYS A 345 -13.78 -11.02 -6.66
CA CYS A 345 -14.79 -12.08 -6.74
C CYS A 345 -16.07 -11.69 -5.97
N ASP A 346 -15.95 -10.90 -4.90
CA ASP A 346 -17.09 -10.46 -4.11
C ASP A 346 -18.06 -9.56 -4.91
N LEU A 347 -17.58 -8.91 -5.97
CA LEU A 347 -18.38 -8.09 -6.88
C LEU A 347 -19.38 -8.93 -7.70
N ALA A 348 -19.08 -10.21 -7.93
CA ALA A 348 -19.96 -11.13 -8.66
C ALA A 348 -21.00 -11.82 -7.76
N LYS A 349 -20.93 -11.65 -6.44
CA LYS A 349 -21.89 -12.29 -5.51
C LYS A 349 -23.30 -11.73 -5.75
N PRO A 350 -24.37 -12.54 -5.69
CA PRO A 350 -25.73 -12.03 -5.85
C PRO A 350 -26.09 -10.98 -4.79
N GLY A 351 -26.88 -9.97 -5.19
CA GLY A 351 -27.44 -8.98 -4.28
C GLY A 351 -26.49 -7.83 -3.92
N ARG A 352 -25.39 -7.66 -4.66
CA ARG A 352 -24.55 -6.46 -4.53
C ARG A 352 -25.15 -5.30 -5.29
N ARG A 353 -25.01 -4.09 -4.76
CA ARG A 353 -25.34 -2.84 -5.43
C ARG A 353 -24.05 -2.14 -5.84
N LEU A 354 -23.70 -2.21 -7.11
CA LEU A 354 -22.48 -1.63 -7.65
C LEU A 354 -22.77 -0.36 -8.45
N VAL A 355 -21.88 0.62 -8.39
CA VAL A 355 -21.95 1.83 -9.23
C VAL A 355 -20.62 2.05 -9.94
N PHE A 356 -20.63 2.15 -11.27
CA PHE A 356 -19.42 2.33 -12.09
C PHE A 356 -19.45 3.69 -12.80
N GLY A 357 -18.30 4.11 -13.35
CA GLY A 357 -18.31 5.14 -14.38
C GLY A 357 -18.92 4.59 -15.68
N SER A 358 -19.55 5.44 -16.48
CA SER A 358 -20.00 5.06 -17.84
C SER A 358 -18.80 4.73 -18.74
N ASP A 359 -18.97 3.85 -19.74
CA ASP A 359 -17.88 3.44 -20.66
C ASP A 359 -17.29 4.61 -21.47
N SER A 360 -18.03 5.72 -21.60
CA SER A 360 -17.53 6.97 -22.19
C SER A 360 -16.54 7.72 -21.30
N THR A 361 -16.47 7.40 -20.01
CA THR A 361 -15.50 7.97 -19.06
C THR A 361 -14.25 7.11 -18.97
N ALA A 362 -13.11 7.71 -18.65
CA ALA A 362 -11.86 6.97 -18.46
C ALA A 362 -11.99 5.92 -17.35
N VAL A 363 -12.62 6.28 -16.23
CA VAL A 363 -12.76 5.37 -15.08
C VAL A 363 -13.69 4.20 -15.38
N GLY A 364 -14.78 4.42 -16.10
CA GLY A 364 -15.71 3.38 -16.51
C GLY A 364 -15.09 2.43 -17.53
N HIS A 365 -14.40 2.97 -18.54
CA HIS A 365 -13.68 2.17 -19.52
C HIS A 365 -12.67 1.21 -18.86
N TYR A 366 -11.80 1.76 -17.99
CA TYR A 366 -10.81 0.96 -17.27
C TYR A 366 -11.46 -0.02 -16.29
N ALA A 367 -12.58 0.33 -15.65
CA ALA A 367 -13.32 -0.60 -14.80
C ALA A 367 -13.85 -1.80 -15.60
N LEU A 368 -14.43 -1.58 -16.79
CA LEU A 368 -14.93 -2.66 -17.64
C LEU A 368 -13.81 -3.52 -18.22
N GLU A 369 -12.66 -2.91 -18.55
CA GLU A 369 -11.45 -3.61 -18.97
C GLU A 369 -10.91 -4.49 -17.83
N MET A 370 -10.78 -3.94 -16.62
CA MET A 370 -10.41 -4.69 -15.41
C MET A 370 -11.30 -5.92 -15.22
N ILE A 371 -12.64 -5.76 -15.27
CA ILE A 371 -13.55 -6.89 -15.07
C ILE A 371 -13.38 -7.95 -16.17
N ALA A 372 -13.19 -7.55 -17.43
CA ALA A 372 -12.94 -8.49 -18.53
C ALA A 372 -11.60 -9.23 -18.37
N GLN A 373 -10.57 -8.53 -17.91
CA GLN A 373 -9.26 -9.10 -17.62
C GLN A 373 -9.31 -10.09 -16.45
N VAL A 374 -10.07 -9.76 -15.40
CA VAL A 374 -10.25 -10.61 -14.20
C VAL A 374 -11.08 -11.87 -14.52
N GLU A 375 -12.01 -11.78 -15.46
CA GLU A 375 -12.73 -12.95 -16.00
C GLU A 375 -11.81 -13.95 -16.69
N GLN A 376 -10.86 -13.46 -17.50
CA GLN A 376 -9.91 -14.32 -18.22
C GLN A 376 -8.99 -15.13 -17.29
N VAL A 377 -8.72 -14.62 -16.09
CA VAL A 377 -7.90 -15.30 -15.07
C VAL A 377 -8.71 -16.11 -14.05
N GLY A 378 -9.99 -16.40 -14.35
CA GLY A 378 -10.81 -17.34 -13.57
C GLY A 378 -11.32 -16.83 -12.22
N CYS A 379 -10.92 -15.62 -11.81
CA CYS A 379 -11.21 -15.08 -10.48
C CYS A 379 -12.71 -14.79 -10.25
N LEU A 380 -13.53 -14.62 -11.29
CA LEU A 380 -14.99 -14.39 -11.17
C LEU A 380 -15.83 -15.68 -11.15
N GLY A 381 -15.18 -16.86 -11.21
CA GLY A 381 -15.86 -18.16 -11.32
C GLY A 381 -16.67 -18.32 -12.61
N ASN A 382 -17.50 -19.36 -12.68
CA ASN A 382 -18.26 -19.74 -13.89
C ASN A 382 -19.31 -18.70 -14.34
N THR A 383 -19.68 -17.76 -13.47
CA THR A 383 -20.65 -16.68 -13.73
C THR A 383 -20.04 -15.46 -14.40
N GLY A 384 -18.71 -15.29 -14.34
CA GLY A 384 -17.95 -14.34 -15.14
C GLY A 384 -18.29 -12.85 -14.94
N LYS A 385 -17.93 -12.04 -15.94
CA LYS A 385 -18.20 -10.59 -16.03
C LYS A 385 -19.69 -10.27 -15.94
N LEU A 386 -20.53 -11.17 -16.46
CA LEU A 386 -21.97 -10.96 -16.51
C LEU A 386 -22.59 -10.79 -15.12
N ALA A 387 -22.17 -11.60 -14.15
CA ALA A 387 -22.68 -11.49 -12.77
C ALA A 387 -22.28 -10.17 -12.09
N VAL A 388 -21.08 -9.65 -12.38
CA VAL A 388 -20.68 -8.33 -11.91
C VAL A 388 -21.59 -7.25 -12.50
N LEU A 389 -21.81 -7.30 -13.83
CA LEU A 389 -22.65 -6.31 -14.51
C LEU A 389 -24.11 -6.35 -14.09
N GLN A 390 -24.64 -7.52 -13.71
CA GLN A 390 -26.01 -7.66 -13.16
C GLN A 390 -26.18 -6.98 -11.80
N ASN A 391 -25.09 -6.83 -11.04
CA ASN A 391 -25.10 -6.11 -9.77
C ASN A 391 -24.93 -4.59 -9.95
N VAL A 392 -24.65 -4.09 -11.16
CA VAL A 392 -24.49 -2.66 -11.41
C VAL A 392 -25.86 -1.98 -11.44
N ILE A 393 -26.12 -1.15 -10.44
CA ILE A 393 -27.38 -0.41 -10.26
C ILE A 393 -27.35 0.98 -10.91
N GLY A 394 -26.21 1.41 -11.45
CA GLY A 394 -26.10 2.68 -12.18
C GLY A 394 -24.69 2.97 -12.69
N TYR A 395 -24.65 3.90 -13.65
CA TYR A 395 -23.43 4.42 -14.25
C TYR A 395 -23.38 5.93 -14.07
N GLU A 396 -22.21 6.44 -13.66
CA GLU A 396 -21.99 7.86 -13.40
C GLU A 396 -20.98 8.46 -14.39
N GLU A 397 -21.08 9.77 -14.63
CA GLU A 397 -20.19 10.48 -15.56
C GLU A 397 -18.90 11.01 -14.89
N THR A 398 -18.80 10.93 -13.56
CA THR A 398 -17.62 11.38 -12.80
C THR A 398 -17.26 10.45 -11.64
N PRO A 399 -15.98 10.28 -11.29
CA PRO A 399 -15.58 9.52 -10.10
C PRO A 399 -16.18 10.07 -8.79
N GLN A 400 -16.32 11.40 -8.67
CA GLN A 400 -16.94 12.03 -7.52
C GLN A 400 -18.41 11.61 -7.34
N ALA A 401 -19.17 11.50 -8.44
CA ALA A 401 -20.55 11.00 -8.38
C ALA A 401 -20.61 9.52 -7.93
N VAL A 402 -19.68 8.68 -8.42
CA VAL A 402 -19.53 7.30 -7.94
C VAL A 402 -19.26 7.28 -6.43
N LEU A 403 -18.29 8.06 -5.95
CA LEU A 403 -17.94 8.16 -4.53
C LEU A 403 -19.14 8.61 -3.69
N ASN A 404 -19.85 9.64 -4.11
CA ASN A 404 -20.99 10.19 -3.37
C ASN A 404 -22.10 9.16 -3.16
N ARG A 405 -22.40 8.33 -4.16
CA ARG A 405 -23.42 7.26 -4.03
C ARG A 405 -22.98 6.14 -3.09
N VAL A 406 -21.70 5.81 -3.07
CA VAL A 406 -21.12 4.85 -2.10
C VAL A 406 -21.17 5.42 -0.68
N ILE A 407 -20.79 6.69 -0.51
CA ILE A 407 -20.82 7.39 0.79
C ILE A 407 -22.26 7.51 1.31
N ALA A 408 -23.22 7.79 0.43
CA ALA A 408 -24.64 7.86 0.76
C ALA A 408 -25.28 6.49 1.07
N GLY A 409 -24.56 5.38 0.86
CA GLY A 409 -25.06 4.02 1.08
C GLY A 409 -26.08 3.52 0.03
N GLU A 410 -26.22 4.26 -1.07
CA GLU A 410 -27.05 3.86 -2.22
C GLU A 410 -26.45 2.65 -2.95
N ALA A 411 -25.11 2.59 -3.01
CA ALA A 411 -24.33 1.48 -3.53
C ALA A 411 -23.45 0.87 -2.44
N ASP A 412 -23.25 -0.44 -2.50
CA ASP A 412 -22.35 -1.20 -1.63
C ASP A 412 -20.88 -0.99 -2.00
N ALA A 413 -20.61 -0.82 -3.30
CA ALA A 413 -19.30 -0.46 -3.82
C ALA A 413 -19.35 0.32 -5.12
N GLY A 414 -18.26 1.04 -5.40
CA GLY A 414 -18.00 1.64 -6.70
C GLY A 414 -16.56 1.44 -7.15
N ILE A 415 -16.27 1.71 -8.42
CA ILE A 415 -14.90 1.67 -8.96
C ILE A 415 -14.50 3.08 -9.38
N VAL A 416 -13.43 3.58 -8.77
CA VAL A 416 -12.85 4.91 -9.03
C VAL A 416 -11.34 4.83 -9.22
N PHE A 417 -10.65 5.94 -9.48
CA PHE A 417 -9.19 5.94 -9.37
C PHE A 417 -8.75 6.09 -7.91
N ALA A 418 -7.59 5.53 -7.57
CA ALA A 418 -7.01 5.63 -6.23
C ALA A 418 -6.74 7.09 -5.82
N SER A 419 -6.39 7.95 -6.78
CA SER A 419 -6.25 9.40 -6.56
C SER A 419 -7.56 10.05 -6.09
N ASP A 420 -8.71 9.59 -6.59
CA ASP A 420 -10.02 10.16 -6.23
C ASP A 420 -10.40 9.83 -4.77
N CYS A 421 -9.84 8.76 -4.22
CA CYS A 421 -10.06 8.34 -2.84
C CYS A 421 -9.35 9.25 -1.82
N VAL A 422 -8.32 10.01 -2.21
CA VAL A 422 -7.50 10.80 -1.27
C VAL A 422 -8.35 11.84 -0.55
N ALA A 423 -9.17 12.59 -1.29
CA ALA A 423 -10.06 13.60 -0.71
C ALA A 423 -11.20 13.00 0.15
N ALA A 424 -11.55 11.74 -0.10
CA ALA A 424 -12.61 11.01 0.61
C ALA A 424 -12.08 9.94 1.58
N ALA A 425 -10.78 9.95 1.90
CA ALA A 425 -10.14 8.90 2.70
C ALA A 425 -10.80 8.71 4.07
N ASP A 426 -11.45 9.76 4.57
CA ASP A 426 -12.20 9.73 5.81
C ASP A 426 -13.67 9.28 5.70
N GLN A 427 -14.12 8.84 4.54
CA GLN A 427 -15.52 8.47 4.31
C GLN A 427 -15.65 7.13 3.59
N VAL A 428 -14.64 6.74 2.83
CA VAL A 428 -14.60 5.47 2.11
C VAL A 428 -13.49 4.56 2.60
N LEU A 429 -13.68 3.26 2.41
CA LEU A 429 -12.63 2.25 2.48
C LEU A 429 -12.36 1.78 1.06
N SER A 430 -11.09 1.69 0.67
CA SER A 430 -10.66 1.14 -0.64
C SER A 430 -10.10 -0.28 -0.45
N PRO A 431 -10.94 -1.31 -0.22
CA PRO A 431 -10.47 -2.65 0.11
C PRO A 431 -9.69 -3.33 -1.03
N ILE A 432 -9.83 -2.85 -2.27
CA ILE A 432 -9.21 -3.46 -3.45
C ILE A 432 -8.58 -2.34 -4.30
N LEU A 433 -7.31 -2.49 -4.64
CA LEU A 433 -6.60 -1.68 -5.62
C LEU A 433 -6.24 -2.55 -6.84
N TYR A 434 -6.46 -2.02 -8.05
CA TYR A 434 -6.24 -2.73 -9.32
C TYR A 434 -5.52 -1.87 -10.38
N PRO A 435 -4.62 -2.43 -11.20
CA PRO A 435 -4.01 -3.73 -10.99
C PRO A 435 -3.34 -3.75 -9.62
N MET A 436 -3.38 -4.91 -8.95
CA MET A 436 -2.52 -5.14 -7.80
C MET A 436 -1.13 -4.80 -8.30
N ILE A 437 -0.48 -3.75 -7.76
CA ILE A 437 0.82 -3.39 -8.28
C ILE A 437 1.77 -4.47 -7.87
N VAL A 438 2.05 -5.19 -8.91
CA VAL A 438 3.04 -6.17 -8.99
C VAL A 438 4.05 -5.59 -10.01
N ASN A 439 4.91 -4.69 -9.52
CA ASN A 439 6.12 -4.14 -10.17
C ASN A 439 7.10 -5.14 -10.88
N GLN A 440 7.00 -5.26 -12.20
CA GLN A 440 8.00 -5.94 -13.02
C GLN A 440 9.38 -5.27 -12.86
N ARG A 441 10.39 -6.04 -12.48
CA ARG A 441 11.78 -5.77 -12.84
C ARG A 441 12.24 -6.83 -13.80
#